data_AF-A0AAW1C1S5-F1
#
_entry.id   AF-A0AAW1C1S5-F1
#
_cell.length_a   1.000
_cell.length_b   1.000
_cell.length_c   1.000
_cell.angle_alpha   90.00
_cell.angle_beta   90.00
_cell.angle_gamma   90.00
#
_symmetry.space_group_name_H-M   'P 1'
#
loop_
_entity.id
_entity.type
_entity.pdbx_description
1 polymer ?
#
loop_
_entity_poly.entity_id
_entity_poly.type
_entity_poly.pdbx_seq_one_letter_code
_entity_poly.pdbx_strand_id
1 'polypeptide(L)'
;MPVYIRENGSPEEHAIYVWDHFISQSLAENVFVVAHSYGGLAFVELMIQREIEVKNKVTAVALTDSVHNVWHQEADKIVREWMRENCCNWVSSSEPLDTSVESMLPDCPRVSAGMQSLFLK
;
A
#
# COMPACT_ATOMS: atom_id res chain seq x y z
N MET A 1 -10.93 13.24 -28.75
CA MET A 1 -11.94 13.06 -27.69
C MET A 1 -11.21 12.54 -26.46
N PRO A 2 -11.47 13.08 -25.25
CA PRO A 2 -10.92 12.47 -24.04
C PRO A 2 -11.49 11.05 -23.90
N VAL A 3 -10.61 10.08 -23.65
CA VAL A 3 -11.02 8.72 -23.27
C VAL A 3 -11.21 8.73 -21.77
N TYR A 4 -12.45 8.57 -21.32
CA TYR A 4 -12.76 8.43 -19.90
C TYR A 4 -12.60 6.98 -19.48
N ILE A 5 -11.80 6.76 -18.45
CA ILE A 5 -11.73 5.46 -17.77
C ILE A 5 -13.01 5.36 -16.94
N ARG A 6 -13.84 4.35 -17.21
CA ARG A 6 -15.07 4.09 -16.42
C ARG A 6 -14.68 3.71 -15.00
N GLU A 7 -15.52 4.04 -14.02
CA GLU A 7 -15.35 3.58 -12.63
C GLU A 7 -13.99 4.01 -12.04
N ASN A 8 -13.61 5.26 -12.29
CA ASN A 8 -12.32 5.86 -11.93
C ASN A 8 -12.49 7.26 -11.30
N GLY A 9 -13.52 7.44 -10.48
CA GLY A 9 -13.88 8.72 -9.86
C GLY A 9 -13.03 9.07 -8.64
N SER A 10 -12.35 8.09 -8.04
CA SER A 10 -11.42 8.26 -6.93
C SER A 10 -10.14 7.41 -7.09
N PRO A 11 -9.07 7.68 -6.32
CA PRO A 11 -7.87 6.83 -6.31
C PRO A 11 -8.13 5.37 -5.94
N GLU A 12 -9.10 5.10 -5.07
CA GLU A 12 -9.54 3.77 -4.68
C GLU A 12 -10.26 3.04 -5.81
N GLU A 13 -11.24 3.72 -6.43
CA GLU A 13 -11.93 3.21 -7.61
C GLU A 13 -10.93 2.92 -8.74
N HIS A 14 -9.92 3.79 -8.92
CA HIS A 14 -8.83 3.54 -9.85
C HIS A 14 -8.08 2.24 -9.56
N ALA A 15 -7.69 2.02 -8.30
CA ALA A 15 -6.92 0.84 -7.91
C ALA A 15 -7.71 -0.45 -8.15
N ILE A 16 -9.01 -0.43 -7.81
CA ILE A 16 -9.93 -1.55 -8.05
C ILE A 16 -10.11 -1.80 -9.55
N TYR A 17 -10.33 -0.74 -10.34
CA TYR A 17 -10.47 -0.84 -11.78
C TYR A 17 -9.22 -1.47 -12.42
N VAL A 18 -8.03 -0.96 -12.06
CA VAL A 18 -6.77 -1.48 -12.59
C VAL A 18 -6.57 -2.95 -12.20
N TRP A 19 -6.94 -3.32 -10.97
CA TRP A 19 -6.89 -4.70 -10.51
C TRP A 19 -7.80 -5.60 -11.35
N ASP A 20 -9.09 -5.29 -11.43
CA ASP A 20 -10.11 -6.14 -12.05
C ASP A 20 -9.92 -6.29 -13.57
N HIS A 21 -9.41 -5.26 -14.23
CA HIS A 21 -9.29 -5.24 -15.69
C HIS A 21 -7.92 -5.66 -16.22
N PHE A 22 -6.86 -5.56 -15.43
CA PHE A 22 -5.50 -5.82 -15.91
C PHE A 22 -4.75 -6.79 -15.02
N ILE A 23 -4.65 -6.51 -13.72
CA ILE A 23 -3.75 -7.27 -12.84
C ILE A 23 -4.31 -8.67 -12.58
N SER A 24 -5.59 -8.79 -12.21
CA SER A 24 -6.24 -10.07 -11.89
C SER A 24 -6.21 -11.03 -13.10
N GLN A 25 -6.36 -10.49 -14.31
CA GLN A 25 -6.38 -11.24 -15.58
C GLN A 25 -4.99 -11.58 -16.14
N SER A 26 -3.93 -10.96 -15.60
CA SER A 26 -2.57 -11.24 -16.05
C SER A 26 -2.13 -12.66 -15.69
N LEU A 27 -1.18 -13.21 -16.47
CA LEU A 27 -0.54 -14.51 -16.17
C LEU A 27 0.48 -14.45 -15.03
N ALA A 28 0.76 -13.25 -14.48
CA ALA A 28 1.77 -13.08 -13.45
C ALA A 28 1.33 -13.77 -12.16
N GLU A 29 2.11 -14.70 -11.62
CA GLU A 29 1.76 -15.40 -10.37
C GLU A 29 2.26 -14.67 -9.13
N ASN A 30 3.22 -13.75 -9.29
CA ASN A 30 3.83 -12.97 -8.21
C ASN A 30 3.81 -11.49 -8.59
N VAL A 31 2.98 -10.71 -7.90
CA VAL A 31 2.82 -9.27 -8.09
C VAL A 31 3.42 -8.55 -6.90
N PHE A 32 4.26 -7.54 -7.16
CA PHE A 32 4.82 -6.66 -6.14
C PHE A 32 4.21 -5.28 -6.30
N VAL A 33 3.76 -4.69 -5.19
CA VAL A 33 3.12 -3.37 -5.21
C VAL A 33 4.04 -2.35 -4.55
N VAL A 34 4.22 -1.20 -5.20
CA VAL A 34 4.83 -0.02 -4.59
C VAL A 34 3.78 1.07 -4.52
N ALA A 35 3.42 1.50 -3.31
CA ALA A 35 2.36 2.47 -3.07
C ALA A 35 2.90 3.65 -2.26
N HIS A 36 2.74 4.85 -2.79
CA HIS A 36 3.23 6.08 -2.19
C HIS A 36 2.11 6.91 -1.59
N SER A 37 2.33 7.46 -0.40
CA SER A 37 1.42 8.40 0.26
C SER A 37 -0.02 7.85 0.30
N TYR A 38 -0.98 8.56 -0.29
CA TYR A 38 -2.38 8.13 -0.37
C TYR A 38 -2.58 6.80 -1.12
N GLY A 39 -1.63 6.40 -1.96
CA GLY A 39 -1.67 5.10 -2.65
C GLY A 39 -1.74 3.91 -1.69
N GLY A 40 -1.23 4.05 -0.47
CA GLY A 40 -1.39 2.99 0.53
C GLY A 40 -2.83 2.87 1.04
N LEU A 41 -3.57 3.98 1.14
CA LEU A 41 -4.99 3.96 1.48
C LEU A 41 -5.78 3.26 0.38
N ALA A 42 -5.50 3.61 -0.89
CA ALA A 42 -6.09 2.95 -2.05
C ALA A 42 -5.76 1.45 -2.10
N PHE A 43 -4.54 1.06 -1.74
CA PHE A 43 -4.17 -0.36 -1.64
C PHE A 43 -4.93 -1.09 -0.54
N VAL A 44 -5.11 -0.49 0.64
CA VAL A 44 -5.93 -1.10 1.71
C VAL A 44 -7.38 -1.26 1.27
N GLU A 45 -7.95 -0.28 0.55
CA GLU A 45 -9.31 -0.41 -0.01
C GLU A 45 -9.41 -1.57 -1.01
N LEU A 46 -8.43 -1.70 -1.91
CA LEU A 46 -8.32 -2.85 -2.81
C LEU A 46 -8.25 -4.18 -2.03
N MET A 47 -7.46 -4.23 -0.96
CA MET A 47 -7.32 -5.41 -0.11
C MET A 47 -8.63 -5.77 0.60
N ILE A 48 -9.39 -4.79 1.08
CA ILE A 48 -10.70 -5.01 1.69
C ILE A 48 -11.70 -5.56 0.66
N GLN A 49 -11.70 -5.03 -0.57
CA GLN A 49 -12.68 -5.40 -1.58
C GLN A 49 -12.35 -6.66 -2.38
N ARG A 50 -11.08 -7.05 -2.48
CA ARG A 50 -10.59 -8.18 -3.30
C ARG A 50 -9.66 -9.11 -2.52
N GLU A 51 -9.87 -9.22 -1.20
CA GLU A 51 -8.97 -9.88 -0.25
C GLU A 51 -8.36 -11.20 -0.76
N ILE A 52 -9.21 -12.15 -1.17
CA ILE A 52 -8.77 -13.48 -1.59
C ILE A 52 -7.87 -13.40 -2.84
N GLU A 53 -8.27 -12.61 -3.83
CA GLU A 53 -7.52 -12.47 -5.08
C GLU A 53 -6.18 -11.79 -4.86
N VAL A 54 -6.17 -10.72 -4.05
CA VAL A 54 -4.96 -9.98 -3.71
C VAL A 54 -3.99 -10.87 -2.95
N LYS A 55 -4.45 -11.60 -1.92
CA LYS A 55 -3.62 -12.52 -1.13
C LYS A 55 -3.02 -13.66 -1.94
N ASN A 56 -3.71 -14.12 -2.99
CA ASN A 56 -3.24 -15.22 -3.82
C ASN A 56 -2.17 -14.81 -4.83
N LYS A 57 -2.05 -13.51 -5.14
CA LYS A 57 -1.24 -13.02 -6.27
C LYS A 57 -0.20 -11.97 -5.87
N VAL A 58 -0.49 -11.15 -4.86
CA VAL A 58 0.45 -10.15 -4.35
C VAL A 58 1.39 -10.81 -3.36
N THR A 59 2.69 -10.71 -3.65
CA THR A 59 3.75 -11.32 -2.84
C THR A 59 4.24 -10.39 -1.74
N ALA A 60 4.37 -9.09 -2.03
CA ALA A 60 4.79 -8.09 -1.05
C ALA A 60 4.42 -6.67 -1.50
N VAL A 61 4.36 -5.76 -0.53
CA VAL A 61 4.01 -4.36 -0.75
C VAL A 61 5.04 -3.44 -0.09
N ALA A 62 5.65 -2.57 -0.88
CA ALA A 62 6.46 -1.47 -0.38
C ALA A 62 5.60 -0.20 -0.31
N LEU A 63 5.37 0.28 0.90
CA LEU A 63 4.70 1.55 1.17
C LEU A 63 5.76 2.63 1.34
N THR A 64 5.53 3.80 0.75
CA THR A 64 6.46 4.93 0.81
C THR A 64 5.74 6.16 1.32
N ASP A 65 6.10 6.61 2.52
CA ASP A 65 5.45 7.69 3.26
C ASP A 65 3.92 7.58 3.29
N SER A 66 3.42 6.34 3.40
CA SER A 66 1.99 6.06 3.31
C SER A 66 1.24 6.59 4.53
N VAL A 67 0.06 7.16 4.26
CA VAL A 67 -0.86 7.70 5.27
C VAL A 67 -2.06 6.78 5.54
N HIS A 68 -2.02 5.55 5.04
CA HIS A 68 -3.06 4.54 5.31
C HIS A 68 -3.29 4.34 6.81
N ASN A 69 -4.52 3.94 7.16
CA ASN A 69 -4.87 3.61 8.52
C ASN A 69 -5.87 2.46 8.53
N VAL A 70 -5.36 1.25 8.68
CA VAL A 70 -6.17 0.02 8.67
C VAL A 70 -7.26 -0.03 9.75
N TRP A 71 -7.15 0.78 10.80
CA TRP A 71 -8.17 0.88 11.86
C TRP A 71 -9.31 1.82 11.49
N HIS A 72 -9.03 2.90 10.76
CA HIS A 72 -10.06 3.83 10.28
C HIS A 72 -10.70 3.38 8.97
N GLN A 73 -10.01 2.54 8.18
CA GLN A 73 -10.56 1.91 6.98
C GLN A 73 -11.39 0.66 7.30
N GLU A 74 -11.65 0.39 8.59
CA GLU A 74 -12.44 -0.77 9.05
C GLU A 74 -11.93 -2.11 8.49
N ALA A 75 -10.62 -2.22 8.27
CA ALA A 75 -10.01 -3.45 7.78
C ALA A 75 -10.17 -4.56 8.82
N ASP A 76 -10.63 -5.73 8.38
CA ASP A 76 -10.87 -6.84 9.28
C ASP A 76 -9.56 -7.39 9.87
N LYS A 77 -9.67 -8.40 10.74
CA LYS A 77 -8.48 -8.98 11.38
C LYS A 77 -7.54 -9.62 10.35
N ILE A 78 -8.09 -10.26 9.31
CA ILE A 78 -7.35 -11.01 8.31
C ILE A 78 -6.53 -10.06 7.44
N VAL A 79 -7.13 -8.98 6.96
CA VAL A 79 -6.44 -7.92 6.20
C VAL A 79 -5.32 -7.30 7.03
N ARG A 80 -5.58 -6.97 8.31
CA ARG A 80 -4.57 -6.40 9.21
C ARG A 80 -3.39 -7.33 9.47
N GLU A 81 -3.63 -8.63 9.61
CA GLU A 81 -2.57 -9.63 9.76
C GLU A 81 -1.76 -9.76 8.48
N TRP A 82 -2.42 -9.82 7.32
CA TRP A 82 -1.72 -9.91 6.05
C TRP A 82 -0.85 -8.67 5.77
N MET A 83 -1.37 -7.46 6.04
CA MET A 83 -0.62 -6.21 5.93
C MET A 83 0.62 -6.23 6.82
N ARG A 84 0.51 -6.79 8.04
CA ARG A 84 1.64 -6.90 8.97
C ARG A 84 2.76 -7.79 8.44
N GLU A 85 2.41 -8.86 7.75
CA GLU A 85 3.35 -9.87 7.28
C GLU A 85 3.97 -9.54 5.92
N ASN A 86 3.24 -8.84 5.05
CA ASN A 86 3.60 -8.69 3.63
C ASN A 86 3.92 -7.25 3.22
N CYS A 87 3.70 -6.27 4.09
CA CYS A 87 3.96 -4.86 3.80
C CYS A 87 5.11 -4.30 4.64
N CYS A 88 5.78 -3.28 4.12
CA CYS A 88 6.68 -2.44 4.90
C CYS A 88 6.55 -0.98 4.45
N ASN A 89 6.45 -0.05 5.39
CA ASN A 89 6.27 1.37 5.14
C ASN A 89 7.54 2.16 5.47
N TRP A 90 8.23 2.60 4.42
CA TRP A 90 9.39 3.51 4.52
C TRP A 90 8.90 4.95 4.63
N VAL A 91 9.09 5.55 5.80
CA VAL A 91 8.60 6.90 6.12
C VAL A 91 9.74 7.88 6.25
N SER A 92 9.42 9.16 6.10
CA SER A 92 10.38 10.23 6.37
C SER A 92 10.83 10.20 7.84
N SER A 93 12.13 10.09 8.05
CA SER A 93 12.77 10.05 9.37
C SER A 93 14.24 10.48 9.27
N SER A 94 14.78 11.03 10.35
CA SER A 94 16.21 11.35 10.49
C SER A 94 17.07 10.14 10.83
N GLU A 95 16.45 9.01 11.17
CA GLU A 95 17.15 7.78 11.53
C GLU A 95 17.80 7.13 10.29
N PRO A 96 18.84 6.29 10.46
CA PRO A 96 19.41 5.51 9.37
C PRO A 96 18.35 4.66 8.64
N LEU A 97 18.60 4.36 7.36
CA LEU A 97 17.74 3.49 6.56
C LEU A 97 17.39 2.19 7.33
N ASP A 98 16.13 1.77 7.21
CA ASP A 98 15.57 0.55 7.82
C ASP A 98 15.49 0.54 9.35
N THR A 99 15.82 1.66 10.01
CA THR A 99 15.58 1.80 11.46
C THR A 99 14.08 1.83 11.73
N SER A 100 13.60 0.99 12.65
CA SER A 100 12.20 0.95 13.07
C SER A 100 11.75 2.33 13.58
N VAL A 101 10.56 2.76 13.14
CA VAL A 101 9.93 4.01 13.56
C VAL A 101 8.63 3.68 14.28
N GLU A 102 8.45 4.22 15.48
CA GLU A 102 7.26 3.94 16.29
C GLU A 102 5.96 4.32 15.56
N SER A 103 4.93 3.50 15.78
CA SER A 103 3.55 3.75 15.36
C SER A 103 2.64 3.70 16.58
N MET A 104 1.64 4.59 16.63
CA MET A 104 0.67 4.62 17.73
C MET A 104 -0.25 3.40 17.74
N LEU A 105 -0.53 2.82 16.57
CA LEU A 105 -1.41 1.67 16.42
C LEU A 105 -0.68 0.52 15.70
N PRO A 106 -1.00 -0.75 16.02
CA PRO A 106 -0.40 -1.88 15.34
C PRO A 106 -0.76 -1.87 13.84
N ASP A 107 0.26 -1.94 12.99
CA ASP A 107 0.15 -1.91 11.53
C ASP A 107 1.28 -2.77 10.93
N CYS A 108 1.56 -2.63 9.64
CA CYS A 108 2.79 -3.10 9.01
C CYS A 108 4.05 -2.47 9.60
N PRO A 109 5.21 -3.15 9.51
CA PRO A 109 6.50 -2.58 9.86
C PRO A 109 6.71 -1.20 9.25
N ARG A 110 6.99 -0.22 10.10
CA ARG A 110 7.27 1.16 9.72
C ARG A 110 8.73 1.44 9.98
N VAL A 111 9.48 1.84 8.95
CA VAL A 111 10.92 2.03 9.02
C VAL A 111 11.35 3.35 8.38
N SER A 112 12.52 3.85 8.75
CA SER A 112 13.09 5.05 8.14
C SER A 112 13.46 4.80 6.68
N ALA A 113 13.10 5.75 5.81
CA ALA A 113 13.57 5.80 4.43
C ALA A 113 15.06 6.21 4.31
N GLY A 114 15.75 6.49 5.43
CA GLY A 114 17.17 6.87 5.43
C GLY A 114 17.42 8.21 4.76
N MET A 115 16.54 9.19 4.97
CA MET A 115 16.69 10.52 4.40
C MET A 115 17.97 11.16 4.95
N GLN A 116 19.02 11.24 4.13
CA GLN A 116 20.12 12.13 4.44
C GLN A 116 19.54 13.54 4.53
N SER A 117 19.84 14.22 5.63
CA SER A 117 19.45 15.61 5.79
C SER A 117 20.14 16.41 4.67
N LEU A 118 19.44 16.60 3.55
CA LEU A 118 19.75 17.59 2.53
C LEU A 118 19.41 18.98 3.08
N PHE A 119 19.82 19.27 4.33
CA PHE A 119 19.99 20.63 4.76
C PHE A 119 21.24 21.14 4.05
N LEU A 120 21.00 21.80 2.91
CA LEU A 120 21.66 23.01 2.46
C LEU A 120 23.08 23.18 3.03
N LYS A 121 24.09 22.73 2.28
CA LYS A 121 25.40 23.39 2.32
C LYS A 121 25.37 24.60 1.39
#